data_AF-A0AAD4G8Y5-F1
#
_entry.id   AF-A0AAD4G8Y5-F1
#
_cell.length_a   1.000
_cell.length_b   1.000
_cell.length_c   1.000
_cell.angle_alpha   90.00
_cell.angle_beta   90.00
_cell.angle_gamma   90.00
#
_symmetry.space_group_name_H-M   'P 1'
#
loop_
_entity.id
_entity.type
_entity.pdbx_description
1 polymer ?
#
loop_
_entity_poly.entity_id
_entity_poly.type
_entity_poly.pdbx_seq_one_letter_code
_entity_poly.pdbx_strand_id
1 'polypeptide(L)'
;MIVTPGDQPSKQSSDQKVQFGDVNPDEPPPSYSPHIESPPIASGSTLSSTPTYKSKPTNFLSLSNSDSSICGEFVIDPSIRIPSSILPPLRQDDTEDDRKNLNLRSQNSSVNADIWLLGTPSSQDPESAIGADKPRRTTIALISDHGSIRAQVHTLDDAAPFLLTARANHGTIRLAVPRSFHGLLSLSTRHGSTSLSDTLVENATQLSQIDDTRRYFIGDFQALGEVAWEGDLVELDATHGSLRVKYIDEVEETHAKKGFLSRLFGK
;
A
#
# COMPACT_ATOMS: atom_id res chain seq x y z
N MET A 1 39.14 49.34 -46.46
CA MET A 1 40.40 48.80 -45.93
C MET A 1 40.04 47.58 -45.09
N ILE A 2 40.47 46.35 -45.37
CA ILE A 2 41.34 45.75 -46.42
C ILE A 2 40.70 44.36 -46.73
N VAL A 3 40.17 44.12 -47.93
CA VAL A 3 40.71 43.25 -49.03
C VAL A 3 40.91 41.74 -48.68
N THR A 4 40.14 40.92 -49.42
CA THR A 4 40.19 39.50 -49.92
C THR A 4 41.55 38.74 -50.00
N PRO A 5 41.69 37.46 -50.48
CA PRO A 5 40.75 36.54 -51.21
C PRO A 5 40.78 35.01 -50.84
N GLY A 6 40.00 34.17 -51.58
CA GLY A 6 40.28 32.75 -51.89
C GLY A 6 39.37 31.70 -51.19
N ASP A 7 38.94 30.59 -51.81
CA ASP A 7 39.04 30.14 -53.22
C ASP A 7 37.97 29.06 -53.55
N GLN A 8 37.66 28.85 -54.84
CA GLN A 8 36.86 27.71 -55.38
C GLN A 8 37.78 26.87 -56.28
N PRO A 9 37.60 25.55 -56.52
CA PRO A 9 36.37 24.91 -57.01
C PRO A 9 36.00 23.66 -56.15
N SER A 10 35.31 22.56 -56.54
CA SER A 10 34.98 21.94 -57.84
C SER A 10 33.70 21.07 -57.80
N LYS A 11 33.27 20.58 -58.97
CA LYS A 11 32.31 19.47 -59.13
C LYS A 11 33.06 18.15 -59.29
N GLN A 12 32.46 17.03 -58.89
CA GLN A 12 32.58 15.80 -59.67
C GLN A 12 31.30 14.96 -59.60
N SER A 13 30.95 14.39 -60.75
CA SER A 13 29.79 13.52 -61.00
C SER A 13 30.34 12.19 -61.51
N SER A 14 29.67 11.08 -61.19
CA SER A 14 30.03 9.75 -61.69
C SER A 14 28.79 8.86 -61.83
N ASP A 15 28.41 8.59 -63.07
CA ASP A 15 27.48 7.54 -63.45
C ASP A 15 28.07 6.13 -63.25
N GLN A 16 27.26 5.19 -62.77
CA GLN A 16 27.39 3.75 -63.06
C GLN A 16 25.96 3.21 -63.22
N LYS A 17 25.45 3.08 -64.45
CA LYS A 17 25.71 2.03 -65.45
C LYS A 17 25.27 0.64 -64.97
N VAL A 18 24.06 0.26 -65.39
CA VAL A 18 23.53 -1.10 -65.33
C VAL A 18 24.36 -2.02 -66.23
N GLN A 19 24.65 -3.23 -65.75
CA GLN A 19 25.17 -4.31 -66.59
C GLN A 19 24.45 -5.61 -66.22
N PHE A 20 23.69 -6.16 -67.17
CA PHE A 20 23.09 -7.49 -67.05
C PHE A 20 24.18 -8.56 -67.15
N GLY A 21 24.16 -9.52 -66.23
CA GLY A 21 25.03 -10.71 -66.24
C GLY A 21 24.25 -11.95 -66.67
N ASP A 22 24.92 -12.86 -67.37
CA ASP A 22 24.35 -14.06 -67.98
C ASP A 22 23.73 -15.06 -66.99
N VAL A 23 22.73 -15.78 -67.49
CA VAL A 23 22.05 -16.89 -66.80
C VAL A 23 22.87 -18.17 -66.95
N ASN A 24 23.34 -18.75 -65.85
CA ASN A 24 24.00 -20.05 -65.83
C ASN A 24 22.95 -21.18 -65.67
N PRO A 25 22.81 -22.14 -66.61
CA PRO A 25 21.63 -23.01 -66.69
C PRO A 25 21.79 -24.38 -65.99
N ASP A 26 22.32 -24.43 -64.77
CA ASP A 26 22.55 -25.70 -64.04
C ASP A 26 22.39 -25.55 -62.51
N GLU A 27 21.25 -24.99 -62.06
CA GLU A 27 20.85 -24.99 -60.64
C GLU A 27 19.62 -25.90 -60.42
N PRO A 28 19.68 -26.93 -59.54
CA PRO A 28 18.55 -27.80 -59.27
C PRO A 28 17.42 -27.06 -58.53
N PRO A 29 16.16 -27.49 -58.68
CA PRO A 29 15.02 -26.76 -58.11
C PRO A 29 15.08 -26.72 -56.57
N PRO A 30 14.62 -25.60 -55.94
CA PRO A 30 14.70 -25.43 -54.50
C PRO A 30 13.84 -26.47 -53.75
N SER A 31 14.42 -27.02 -52.68
CA SER A 31 13.72 -27.94 -51.78
C SER A 31 12.70 -27.18 -50.92
N TYR A 32 11.42 -27.51 -51.06
CA TYR A 32 10.35 -26.95 -50.24
C TYR A 32 10.35 -27.59 -48.83
N SER A 33 11.08 -26.97 -47.90
CA SER A 33 10.86 -27.20 -46.46
C SER A 33 9.54 -26.55 -46.03
N PRO A 34 8.67 -27.22 -45.25
CA PRO A 34 7.43 -26.63 -44.77
C PRO A 34 7.74 -25.50 -43.77
N HIS A 35 7.09 -24.35 -43.97
CA HIS A 35 7.13 -23.23 -43.02
C HIS A 35 6.54 -23.68 -41.67
N ILE A 36 7.39 -23.72 -40.64
CA ILE A 36 6.92 -23.70 -39.25
C ILE A 36 6.67 -22.24 -38.91
N GLU A 37 5.40 -21.83 -38.93
CA GLU A 37 4.99 -20.53 -38.38
C GLU A 37 5.35 -20.51 -36.89
N SER A 38 6.35 -19.70 -36.54
CA SER A 38 6.60 -19.37 -35.14
C SER A 38 5.46 -18.47 -34.66
N PRO A 39 4.75 -18.81 -33.57
CA PRO A 39 3.69 -17.94 -33.07
C PRO A 39 4.28 -16.58 -32.68
N PRO A 40 3.55 -15.47 -32.91
CA PRO A 40 4.04 -14.16 -32.54
C PRO A 40 4.28 -14.12 -31.02
N ILE A 41 5.48 -13.74 -30.61
CA ILE A 41 5.77 -13.42 -29.22
C ILE A 41 4.93 -12.19 -28.89
N ALA A 42 3.78 -12.42 -28.28
CA ALA A 42 2.97 -11.36 -27.72
C ALA A 42 3.79 -10.72 -26.59
N SER A 43 4.41 -9.58 -26.88
CA SER A 43 4.89 -8.65 -25.86
C SER A 43 3.67 -8.12 -25.10
N GLY A 44 3.18 -8.94 -24.18
CA GLY A 44 2.16 -8.59 -23.21
C GLY A 44 2.74 -7.54 -22.27
N SER A 45 2.71 -6.29 -22.73
CA SER A 45 2.83 -5.14 -21.84
C SER A 45 1.61 -5.19 -20.94
N THR A 46 1.76 -5.84 -19.79
CA THR A 46 0.78 -5.85 -18.72
C THR A 46 0.66 -4.42 -18.23
N LEU A 47 -0.27 -3.67 -18.82
CA LEU A 47 -0.71 -2.38 -18.33
C LEU A 47 -1.06 -2.58 -16.85
N SER A 48 -0.25 -2.02 -15.96
CA SER A 48 -0.54 -2.02 -14.53
C SER A 48 -1.84 -1.24 -14.36
N SER A 49 -2.93 -1.96 -14.09
CA SER A 49 -4.23 -1.35 -13.86
C SER A 49 -4.18 -0.63 -12.52
N THR A 50 -3.79 0.64 -12.54
CA THR A 50 -3.87 1.52 -11.37
C THR A 50 -5.27 1.41 -10.75
N PRO A 51 -5.41 1.16 -9.44
CA PRO A 51 -6.71 0.97 -8.83
C PRO A 51 -7.64 2.17 -9.10
N THR A 52 -8.87 1.90 -9.53
CA THR A 52 -9.87 2.95 -9.70
C THR A 52 -10.59 3.19 -8.38
N TYR A 53 -10.24 4.29 -7.72
CA TYR A 53 -10.85 4.70 -6.47
C TYR A 53 -12.24 5.34 -6.68
N LYS A 54 -13.14 5.15 -5.72
CA LYS A 54 -14.43 5.85 -5.61
C LYS A 54 -14.25 7.23 -4.99
N SER A 55 -13.30 7.36 -4.06
CA SER A 55 -12.95 8.61 -3.39
C SER A 55 -11.75 9.30 -4.06
N LYS A 56 -11.69 10.63 -3.99
CA LYS A 56 -10.50 11.38 -4.42
C LYS A 56 -9.37 11.25 -3.39
N PRO A 57 -8.09 11.13 -3.82
CA PRO A 57 -6.95 11.26 -2.93
C PRO A 57 -6.96 12.59 -2.15
N THR A 58 -6.60 12.54 -0.87
CA THR A 58 -6.48 13.71 -0.01
C THR A 58 -5.37 13.49 1.04
N ASN A 59 -5.02 14.55 1.75
CA ASN A 59 -4.22 14.48 2.97
C ASN A 59 -5.00 15.11 4.14
N PHE A 60 -4.51 14.93 5.37
CA PHE A 60 -5.00 15.57 6.60
C PHE A 60 -6.54 15.57 6.80
N LEU A 61 -7.21 14.48 6.43
CA LEU A 61 -8.66 14.36 6.55
C LEU A 61 -9.07 14.09 8.01
N SER A 62 -9.96 14.91 8.56
CA SER A 62 -10.50 14.75 9.91
C SER A 62 -12.03 14.73 9.86
N LEU A 63 -12.64 13.63 10.29
CA LEU A 63 -14.09 13.45 10.39
C LEU A 63 -14.46 13.06 11.82
N SER A 64 -15.48 13.72 12.39
CA SER A 64 -15.93 13.47 13.76
C SER A 64 -17.45 13.54 13.86
N ASN A 65 -18.08 12.43 14.21
CA ASN A 65 -19.53 12.31 14.37
C ASN A 65 -19.88 11.86 15.80
N SER A 66 -20.89 12.46 16.43
CA SER A 66 -21.40 11.96 17.72
C SER A 66 -22.27 10.71 17.53
N ASP A 67 -23.31 10.78 16.69
CA ASP A 67 -24.39 9.78 16.70
C ASP A 67 -24.53 8.94 15.42
N SER A 68 -23.63 9.12 14.44
CA SER A 68 -23.66 8.41 13.16
C SER A 68 -22.35 7.71 12.87
N SER A 69 -22.45 6.52 12.27
CA SER A 69 -21.28 5.74 11.87
C SER A 69 -20.51 6.46 10.77
N ILE A 70 -19.18 6.42 10.84
CA ILE A 70 -18.32 6.82 9.73
C ILE A 70 -18.08 5.56 8.88
N CYS A 71 -18.52 5.58 7.62
CA CYS A 71 -18.35 4.47 6.69
C CYS A 71 -17.91 5.00 5.32
N GLY A 72 -16.83 4.44 4.76
CA GLY A 72 -16.36 4.89 3.45
C GLY A 72 -15.01 4.33 3.01
N GLU A 73 -14.65 4.69 1.78
CA GLU A 73 -13.34 4.51 1.18
C GLU A 73 -12.53 5.81 1.33
N PHE A 74 -11.30 5.72 1.83
CA PHE A 74 -10.43 6.86 2.15
C PHE A 74 -9.09 6.69 1.47
N VAL A 75 -8.82 7.52 0.47
CA VAL A 75 -7.56 7.49 -0.29
C VAL A 75 -6.64 8.58 0.25
N ILE A 76 -5.52 8.19 0.84
CA ILE A 76 -4.58 9.06 1.53
C ILE A 76 -3.29 9.15 0.71
N ASP A 77 -2.94 10.37 0.33
CA ASP A 77 -1.71 10.72 -0.37
C ASP A 77 -0.91 11.73 0.48
N PRO A 78 0.17 11.30 1.16
CA PRO A 78 1.01 12.18 1.98
C PRO A 78 1.75 13.27 1.18
N SER A 79 1.85 13.15 -0.14
CA SER A 79 2.49 14.17 -0.99
C SER A 79 1.62 15.42 -1.12
N ILE A 80 0.30 15.28 -1.08
CA ILE A 80 -0.64 16.40 -1.24
C ILE A 80 -0.40 17.44 -0.14
N ARG A 81 -0.04 18.66 -0.57
CA ARG A 81 0.10 19.84 0.28
C ARG A 81 -1.24 20.57 0.33
N ILE A 82 -1.72 20.82 1.54
CA ILE A 82 -2.96 21.55 1.80
C ILE A 82 -2.61 22.86 2.51
N PRO A 83 -3.08 24.03 2.04
CA PRO A 83 -2.85 25.31 2.73
C PRO A 83 -3.37 25.29 4.16
N SER A 84 -2.58 25.81 5.10
CA SER A 84 -2.91 25.81 6.54
C SER A 84 -4.24 26.50 6.86
N SER A 85 -4.64 27.49 6.05
CA SER A 85 -5.93 28.19 6.18
C SER A 85 -7.18 27.32 5.93
N ILE A 86 -7.03 26.11 5.35
CA ILE A 86 -8.13 25.17 5.11
C ILE A 86 -7.88 23.79 5.74
N LEU A 87 -6.83 23.63 6.54
CA LEU A 87 -6.64 22.43 7.34
C LEU A 87 -7.70 22.35 8.45
N PRO A 88 -8.11 21.15 8.89
CA PRO A 88 -8.95 21.00 10.08
C PRO A 88 -8.32 21.68 11.30
N PRO A 89 -9.10 22.23 12.25
CA PRO A 89 -8.55 22.77 13.48
C PRO A 89 -7.80 21.68 14.26
N LEU A 90 -6.65 22.04 14.83
CA LEU A 90 -5.96 21.21 15.83
C LEU A 90 -6.78 21.17 17.13
N ARG A 91 -6.56 20.16 17.97
CA ARG A 91 -7.01 20.20 19.36
C ARG A 91 -6.13 21.17 20.15
N GLN A 92 -6.60 21.56 21.33
CA GLN A 92 -5.95 22.57 22.17
C GLN A 92 -4.49 22.25 22.53
N ASP A 93 -4.13 20.96 22.56
CA ASP A 93 -2.81 20.45 22.91
C ASP A 93 -2.08 19.75 21.73
N ASP A 94 -2.71 19.64 20.55
CA ASP A 94 -2.10 19.03 19.36
C ASP A 94 -1.24 20.08 18.63
N THR A 95 -0.04 19.73 18.16
CA THR A 95 0.77 20.56 17.25
C THR A 95 0.51 20.19 15.78
N GLU A 96 1.03 20.99 14.83
CA GLU A 96 1.03 20.62 13.41
C GLU A 96 1.82 19.31 13.15
N ASP A 97 2.80 18.97 13.99
CA ASP A 97 3.50 17.69 13.90
C ASP A 97 2.67 16.51 14.44
N ASP A 98 1.70 16.77 15.31
CA ASP A 98 0.77 15.74 15.78
C ASP A 98 -0.38 15.47 14.78
N ARG A 99 -0.58 16.36 13.80
CA ARG A 99 -1.66 16.28 12.82
C ARG A 99 -1.61 14.97 12.04
N LYS A 100 -2.72 14.21 12.12
CA LYS A 100 -2.87 12.93 11.43
C LYS A 100 -3.25 13.13 9.96
N ASN A 101 -2.72 12.28 9.08
CA ASN A 101 -3.09 12.25 7.65
C ASN A 101 -4.55 11.78 7.48
N LEU A 102 -5.01 10.90 8.38
CA LEU A 102 -6.41 10.49 8.52
C LEU A 102 -6.81 10.41 10.00
N ASN A 103 -7.90 11.07 10.40
CA ASN A 103 -8.47 11.00 11.74
C ASN A 103 -9.99 10.79 11.65
N LEU A 104 -10.47 9.60 11.98
CA LEU A 104 -11.89 9.24 11.98
C LEU A 104 -12.36 8.99 13.41
N ARG A 105 -13.29 9.81 13.91
CA ARG A 105 -13.86 9.67 15.26
C ARG A 105 -15.37 9.51 15.25
N SER A 106 -15.85 8.49 15.96
CA SER A 106 -17.26 8.31 16.29
C SER A 106 -17.42 8.22 17.81
N GLN A 107 -18.47 8.83 18.37
CA GLN A 107 -18.75 8.72 19.81
C GLN A 107 -19.68 7.53 20.10
N ASN A 108 -20.89 7.56 19.57
CA ASN A 108 -21.98 6.63 19.88
C ASN A 108 -22.24 5.59 18.78
N SER A 109 -21.36 5.52 17.77
CA SER A 109 -21.53 4.67 16.58
C SER A 109 -20.20 4.06 16.11
N SER A 110 -20.21 3.30 15.02
CA SER A 110 -19.04 2.58 14.51
C SER A 110 -18.19 3.35 13.50
N VAL A 111 -16.94 2.91 13.32
CA VAL A 111 -16.08 3.32 12.20
C VAL A 111 -15.85 2.10 11.29
N ASN A 112 -16.13 2.23 9.99
CA ASN A 112 -15.90 1.20 8.97
C ASN A 112 -15.13 1.83 7.80
N ALA A 113 -13.81 1.64 7.77
CA ALA A 113 -12.92 2.31 6.84
C ALA A 113 -12.21 1.31 5.91
N ASP A 114 -12.32 1.57 4.61
CA ASP A 114 -11.48 1.00 3.56
C ASP A 114 -10.43 2.07 3.21
N ILE A 115 -9.16 1.84 3.53
CA ILE A 115 -8.11 2.86 3.54
C ILE A 115 -7.05 2.50 2.50
N TRP A 116 -6.79 3.39 1.57
CA TRP A 116 -5.78 3.24 0.53
C TRP A 116 -4.65 4.25 0.76
N LEU A 117 -3.44 3.75 1.00
CA LEU A 117 -2.24 4.55 1.18
C LEU A 117 -1.48 4.57 -0.15
N LEU A 118 -1.38 5.76 -0.74
CA LEU A 118 -0.65 5.97 -1.98
C LEU A 118 0.84 6.19 -1.70
N GLY A 119 1.68 5.78 -2.64
CA GLY A 119 3.08 6.13 -2.63
C GLY A 119 3.29 7.63 -2.75
N THR A 120 4.24 8.13 -1.96
CA THR A 120 4.96 9.33 -2.36
C THR A 120 5.99 8.88 -3.39
N PRO A 121 6.01 9.42 -4.62
CA PRO A 121 7.07 9.10 -5.58
C PRO A 121 8.40 9.54 -4.96
N SER A 122 9.15 8.59 -4.44
CA SER A 122 10.49 8.81 -3.92
C SER A 122 11.33 9.27 -5.11
N SER A 123 11.96 10.43 -4.97
CA SER A 123 12.83 11.00 -5.99
C SER A 123 13.89 9.96 -6.34
N GLN A 124 13.83 9.40 -7.56
CA GLN A 124 14.73 8.37 -8.07
C GLN A 124 16.18 8.87 -8.30
N ASP A 125 16.51 10.04 -7.74
CA ASP A 125 17.84 10.63 -7.72
C ASP A 125 18.55 10.26 -6.40
N PRO A 126 19.33 9.16 -6.34
CA PRO A 126 20.12 8.81 -5.15
C PRO A 126 21.15 9.88 -4.76
N GLU A 127 21.44 10.83 -5.64
CA GLU A 127 22.32 11.98 -5.39
C GLU A 127 21.63 13.08 -4.53
N SER A 128 20.30 13.12 -4.49
CA SER A 128 19.54 14.02 -3.59
C SER A 128 19.44 13.50 -2.14
N ALA A 129 19.95 12.28 -1.86
CA ALA A 129 19.87 11.66 -0.54
C ALA A 129 20.82 12.27 0.52
N ILE A 130 21.74 13.17 0.12
CA ILE A 130 22.61 13.90 1.05
C ILE A 130 21.84 15.12 1.62
N GLY A 131 20.89 14.84 2.51
CA GLY A 131 20.09 15.85 3.21
C GLY A 131 18.57 15.76 3.01
N ALA A 132 18.08 14.76 2.27
CA ALA A 132 16.64 14.48 2.23
C ALA A 132 16.17 13.90 3.58
N ASP A 133 15.22 14.58 4.23
CA ASP A 133 14.52 14.05 5.39
C ASP A 133 13.91 12.68 5.06
N LYS A 134 14.10 11.70 5.95
CA LYS A 134 13.56 10.35 5.80
C LYS A 134 12.04 10.41 5.57
N PRO A 135 11.46 9.52 4.72
CA PRO A 135 10.03 9.54 4.44
C PRO A 135 9.22 9.39 5.73
N ARG A 136 8.53 10.48 6.11
CA ARG A 136 7.71 10.55 7.32
C ARG A 136 6.53 9.59 7.20
N ARG A 137 6.29 8.81 8.26
CA ARG A 137 5.18 7.83 8.29
C ARG A 137 3.83 8.45 7.96
N THR A 138 3.00 7.72 7.23
CA THR A 138 1.57 8.07 7.07
C THR A 138 0.83 7.76 8.37
N THR A 139 0.23 8.76 9.00
CA THR A 139 -0.38 8.64 10.34
C THR A 139 -1.91 8.59 10.29
N ILE A 140 -2.49 7.58 10.93
CA ILE A 140 -3.91 7.23 10.88
C ILE A 140 -4.43 7.04 12.31
N ALA A 141 -5.53 7.71 12.64
CA ALA A 141 -6.24 7.56 13.92
C ALA A 141 -7.70 7.15 13.69
N LEU A 142 -8.12 6.04 14.30
CA LEU A 142 -9.49 5.52 14.26
C LEU A 142 -10.04 5.42 15.69
N ILE A 143 -11.08 6.17 16.03
CA ILE A 143 -11.57 6.29 17.41
C ILE A 143 -13.08 6.03 17.46
N SER A 144 -13.51 5.19 18.40
CA SER A 144 -14.92 4.80 18.56
C SER A 144 -15.26 4.59 20.03
N ASP A 145 -15.95 5.53 20.69
CA ASP A 145 -16.16 5.44 22.14
C ASP A 145 -17.13 4.30 22.53
N HIS A 146 -18.26 4.14 21.81
CA HIS A 146 -19.28 3.10 22.06
C HIS A 146 -19.59 2.17 20.87
N GLY A 147 -18.85 2.28 19.76
CA GLY A 147 -19.01 1.41 18.59
C GLY A 147 -17.80 0.50 18.33
N SER A 148 -17.96 -0.42 17.38
CA SER A 148 -16.85 -1.22 16.85
C SER A 148 -16.08 -0.49 15.74
N ILE A 149 -14.81 -0.84 15.55
CA ILE A 149 -13.98 -0.37 14.43
C ILE A 149 -13.73 -1.54 13.49
N ARG A 150 -14.02 -1.36 12.21
CA ARG A 150 -13.55 -2.22 11.11
C ARG A 150 -12.67 -1.38 10.21
N ALA A 151 -11.44 -1.84 9.96
CA ALA A 151 -10.48 -1.16 9.12
C ALA A 151 -9.85 -2.17 8.16
N GLN A 152 -9.71 -1.79 6.90
CA GLN A 152 -8.94 -2.51 5.90
C GLN A 152 -7.91 -1.53 5.35
N VAL A 153 -6.63 -1.90 5.37
CA VAL A 153 -5.53 -1.06 4.86
C VAL A 153 -4.97 -1.69 3.60
N HIS A 154 -4.93 -0.90 2.55
CA HIS A 154 -4.29 -1.19 1.28
C HIS A 154 -3.10 -0.23 1.12
N THR A 155 -1.98 -0.73 0.62
CA THR A 155 -0.78 0.05 0.27
C THR A 155 -0.45 -0.21 -1.19
N LEU A 156 0.00 0.81 -1.91
CA LEU A 156 0.74 0.61 -3.16
C LEU A 156 2.21 0.24 -2.86
N ASP A 157 2.92 -0.31 -3.84
CA ASP A 157 4.28 -0.85 -3.67
C ASP A 157 5.34 0.22 -3.27
N ASP A 158 5.02 1.50 -3.48
CA ASP A 158 5.82 2.68 -3.15
C ASP A 158 5.28 3.48 -1.95
N ALA A 159 4.30 2.94 -1.21
CA ALA A 159 3.78 3.54 0.01
C ALA A 159 4.88 3.70 1.09
N ALA A 160 5.01 4.92 1.63
CA ALA A 160 5.80 5.14 2.82
C ALA A 160 5.20 4.37 4.02
N PRO A 161 6.02 3.88 4.98
CA PRO A 161 5.51 3.14 6.13
C PRO A 161 4.45 3.91 6.90
N PHE A 162 3.54 3.21 7.59
CA PHE A 162 2.42 3.85 8.27
C PHE A 162 2.40 3.63 9.78
N LEU A 163 1.75 4.56 10.48
CA LEU A 163 1.37 4.47 11.89
C LEU A 163 -0.15 4.47 11.96
N LEU A 164 -0.76 3.35 12.36
CA LEU A 164 -2.20 3.25 12.60
C LEU A 164 -2.47 3.03 14.09
N THR A 165 -3.12 4.00 14.73
CA THR A 165 -3.65 3.87 16.08
C THR A 165 -5.18 3.72 16.00
N ALA A 166 -5.72 2.64 16.57
CA ALA A 166 -7.17 2.46 16.69
C ALA A 166 -7.59 2.21 18.14
N ARG A 167 -8.61 2.94 18.61
CA ARG A 167 -9.10 2.86 19.99
C ARG A 167 -10.61 2.69 20.07
N ALA A 168 -11.08 1.70 20.82
CA ALA A 168 -12.50 1.48 21.08
C ALA A 168 -12.78 1.14 22.55
N ASN A 169 -13.43 2.05 23.31
CA ASN A 169 -13.67 1.76 24.74
C ASN A 169 -14.69 0.61 24.90
N HIS A 170 -15.73 0.57 24.05
CA HIS A 170 -16.68 -0.54 23.96
C HIS A 170 -16.89 -0.98 22.50
N GLY A 171 -16.46 -2.18 22.14
CA GLY A 171 -16.62 -2.70 20.78
C GLY A 171 -15.53 -3.68 20.36
N THR A 172 -15.63 -4.22 19.14
CA THR A 172 -14.53 -5.01 18.55
C THR A 172 -13.73 -4.12 17.60
N ILE A 173 -12.40 -4.21 17.65
CA ILE A 173 -11.54 -3.71 16.58
C ILE A 173 -11.18 -4.88 15.67
N ARG A 174 -11.52 -4.76 14.38
CA ARG A 174 -11.11 -5.69 13.32
C ARG A 174 -10.24 -4.93 12.31
N LEU A 175 -8.95 -5.23 12.29
CA LEU A 175 -8.02 -4.68 11.33
C LEU A 175 -7.61 -5.76 10.32
N ALA A 176 -7.64 -5.41 9.04
CA ALA A 176 -6.97 -6.16 7.99
C ALA A 176 -5.80 -5.32 7.45
N VAL A 177 -4.58 -5.86 7.52
CA VAL A 177 -3.34 -5.24 7.02
C VAL A 177 -2.93 -5.81 5.66
N PRO A 178 -2.17 -5.09 4.82
CA PRO A 178 -1.65 -5.65 3.58
C PRO A 178 -0.55 -6.69 3.85
N ARG A 179 -0.26 -7.57 2.88
CA ARG A 179 0.84 -8.57 2.99
C ARG A 179 2.22 -7.94 3.09
N SER A 180 2.37 -6.71 2.59
CA SER A 180 3.56 -5.86 2.71
C SER A 180 3.77 -5.27 4.11
N PHE A 181 2.82 -5.45 5.05
CA PHE A 181 2.96 -4.93 6.40
C PHE A 181 4.15 -5.59 7.10
N HIS A 182 5.16 -4.79 7.40
CA HIS A 182 6.36 -5.22 8.12
C HIS A 182 6.64 -4.25 9.25
N GLY A 183 6.58 -4.73 10.49
CA GLY A 183 6.83 -3.89 11.66
C GLY A 183 6.07 -4.28 12.92
N LEU A 184 5.90 -3.28 13.80
CA LEU A 184 5.46 -3.49 15.17
C LEU A 184 3.93 -3.49 15.30
N LEU A 185 3.40 -4.48 16.02
CA LEU A 185 1.98 -4.63 16.32
C LEU A 185 1.77 -4.72 17.84
N SER A 186 1.10 -3.71 18.42
CA SER A 186 0.76 -3.64 19.83
C SER A 186 -0.75 -3.77 20.03
N LEU A 187 -1.17 -4.74 20.85
CA LEU A 187 -2.57 -5.08 21.11
C LEU A 187 -2.87 -4.99 22.62
N SER A 188 -3.65 -3.99 23.03
CA SER A 188 -4.03 -3.72 24.43
C SER A 188 -5.52 -4.00 24.66
N THR A 189 -5.87 -4.88 25.60
CA THR A 189 -7.27 -5.00 26.05
C THR A 189 -7.47 -5.45 27.49
N ARG A 190 -8.16 -4.62 28.27
CA ARG A 190 -8.39 -4.82 29.71
C ARG A 190 -9.46 -5.86 30.05
N HIS A 191 -10.56 -5.85 29.30
CA HIS A 191 -11.72 -6.70 29.56
C HIS A 191 -12.21 -7.35 28.26
N GLY A 192 -11.35 -8.17 27.66
CA GLY A 192 -11.68 -8.89 26.44
C GLY A 192 -10.56 -9.80 25.95
N SER A 193 -10.30 -9.81 24.65
CA SER A 193 -9.40 -10.79 24.03
C SER A 193 -8.71 -10.28 22.79
N THR A 194 -7.48 -10.74 22.55
CA THR A 194 -6.71 -10.44 21.35
C THR A 194 -6.50 -11.72 20.53
N SER A 195 -6.58 -11.58 19.21
CA SER A 195 -6.35 -12.68 18.25
C SER A 195 -5.72 -12.16 16.97
N LEU A 196 -4.71 -12.90 16.50
CA LEU A 196 -4.19 -12.81 15.14
C LEU A 196 -4.80 -13.96 14.34
N SER A 197 -4.88 -13.86 13.01
CA SER A 197 -5.17 -15.00 12.14
C SER A 197 -3.98 -15.95 12.05
N ASP A 198 -4.22 -17.21 11.69
CA ASP A 198 -3.17 -18.23 11.61
C ASP A 198 -2.04 -17.82 10.65
N THR A 199 -2.36 -17.30 9.46
CA THR A 199 -1.31 -16.86 8.49
C THR A 199 -0.57 -15.60 8.94
N LEU A 200 -1.15 -14.80 9.83
CA LEU A 200 -0.46 -13.67 10.46
C LEU A 200 0.43 -14.16 11.62
N VAL A 201 0.01 -15.17 12.40
CA VAL A 201 0.82 -15.82 13.44
C VAL A 201 2.08 -16.47 12.85
N GLU A 202 1.96 -17.14 11.70
CA GLU A 202 3.12 -17.73 10.99
C GLU A 202 4.22 -16.72 10.65
N ASN A 203 3.86 -15.44 10.52
CA ASN A 203 4.77 -14.33 10.22
C ASN A 203 5.05 -13.43 11.43
N ALA A 204 4.61 -13.81 12.64
CA ALA A 204 4.69 -13.00 13.85
C ALA A 204 5.75 -13.53 14.84
N THR A 205 6.69 -12.67 15.21
CA THR A 205 7.56 -12.89 16.38
C THR A 205 6.94 -12.18 17.59
N GLN A 206 6.52 -12.92 18.62
CA GLN A 206 6.04 -12.32 19.86
C GLN A 206 7.19 -11.72 20.66
N LEU A 207 7.10 -10.42 20.98
CA LEU A 207 8.15 -9.67 21.67
C LEU A 207 7.94 -9.62 23.18
N SER A 208 6.71 -9.36 23.61
CA SER A 208 6.37 -9.21 25.03
C SER A 208 4.89 -9.40 25.27
N GLN A 209 4.54 -9.86 26.47
CA GLN A 209 3.20 -9.71 27.04
C GLN A 209 3.36 -9.13 28.45
N ILE A 210 2.82 -7.93 28.67
CA ILE A 210 2.88 -7.20 29.94
C ILE A 210 1.46 -6.68 30.20
N ASP A 211 0.92 -7.02 31.36
CA ASP A 211 -0.47 -6.76 31.74
C ASP A 211 -1.45 -7.13 30.61
N ASP A 212 -2.27 -6.17 30.20
CA ASP A 212 -3.29 -6.28 29.16
C ASP A 212 -2.75 -6.12 27.73
N THR A 213 -1.43 -5.89 27.57
CA THR A 213 -0.77 -5.59 26.29
C THR A 213 0.08 -6.75 25.78
N ARG A 214 -0.16 -7.16 24.52
CA ARG A 214 0.70 -8.06 23.75
C ARG A 214 1.38 -7.30 22.62
N ARG A 215 2.67 -7.55 22.41
CA ARG A 215 3.45 -6.95 21.31
C ARG A 215 4.07 -8.02 20.43
N TYR A 216 4.00 -7.79 19.13
CA TYR A 216 4.54 -8.64 18.08
C TYR A 216 5.35 -7.78 17.10
N PHE A 217 6.30 -8.41 16.43
CA PHE A 217 6.88 -7.93 15.17
C PHE A 217 6.38 -8.84 14.04
N ILE A 218 5.91 -8.26 12.94
CA ILE A 218 5.45 -8.99 11.76
C ILE A 218 6.50 -8.86 10.65
N GLY A 219 6.93 -9.99 10.08
CA GLY A 219 8.01 -10.06 9.10
C GLY A 219 9.35 -10.52 9.69
N ASP A 220 10.46 -10.22 9.01
CA ASP A 220 11.80 -10.63 9.46
C ASP A 220 12.26 -9.83 10.69
N PHE A 221 12.23 -10.47 11.84
CA PHE A 221 12.66 -9.89 13.11
C PHE A 221 14.15 -9.50 13.13
N GLN A 222 15.00 -10.07 12.26
CA GLN A 222 16.42 -9.68 12.17
C GLN A 222 16.60 -8.26 11.62
N ALA A 223 15.59 -7.71 10.93
CA ALA A 223 15.57 -6.31 10.51
C ALA A 223 15.35 -5.32 11.69
N LEU A 224 14.92 -5.80 12.86
CA LEU A 224 14.81 -4.99 14.07
C LEU A 224 16.20 -4.81 14.72
N GLY A 225 17.00 -3.88 14.18
CA GLY A 225 18.28 -3.49 14.77
C GLY A 225 18.16 -2.72 16.09
N GLU A 226 19.30 -2.29 16.64
CA GLU A 226 19.36 -1.54 17.92
C GLU A 226 18.81 -0.10 17.84
N VAL A 227 18.47 0.38 16.65
CA VAL A 227 17.95 1.73 16.39
C VAL A 227 16.42 1.75 16.51
N ALA A 228 15.85 2.91 16.82
CA ALA A 228 14.39 3.10 16.81
C ALA A 228 13.77 2.62 15.49
N TRP A 229 12.71 1.80 15.59
CA TRP A 229 12.04 1.23 14.43
C TRP A 229 11.37 2.32 13.56
N GLU A 230 11.66 2.33 12.26
CA GLU A 230 11.15 3.32 11.29
C GLU A 230 10.10 2.77 10.31
N GLY A 231 9.96 1.43 10.19
CA GLY A 231 8.95 0.77 9.33
C GLY A 231 7.51 0.86 9.87
N ASP A 232 6.62 -0.08 9.56
CA ASP A 232 5.21 0.06 9.93
C ASP A 232 4.96 -0.08 11.45
N LEU A 233 3.89 0.55 11.94
CA LEU A 233 3.48 0.50 13.34
C LEU A 233 1.96 0.49 13.46
N VAL A 234 1.43 -0.50 14.19
CA VAL A 234 0.01 -0.62 14.52
C VAL A 234 -0.19 -0.70 16.03
N GLU A 235 -1.06 0.16 16.55
CA GLU A 235 -1.47 0.19 17.96
C GLU A 235 -2.99 0.06 18.06
N LEU A 236 -3.47 -1.05 18.61
CA LEU A 236 -4.89 -1.28 18.85
C LEU A 236 -5.16 -1.33 20.36
N ASP A 237 -6.09 -0.51 20.85
CA ASP A 237 -6.52 -0.47 22.24
C ASP A 237 -8.04 -0.65 22.36
N ALA A 238 -8.48 -1.56 23.24
CA ALA A 238 -9.90 -1.68 23.57
C ALA A 238 -10.14 -1.99 25.06
N THR A 239 -10.93 -1.16 25.74
CA THR A 239 -11.19 -1.35 27.18
C THR A 239 -12.10 -2.55 27.44
N HIS A 240 -13.25 -2.62 26.77
CA HIS A 240 -14.25 -3.69 26.87
C HIS A 240 -14.55 -4.24 25.48
N GLY A 241 -13.62 -5.03 24.94
CA GLY A 241 -13.62 -5.34 23.51
C GLY A 241 -12.70 -6.46 23.08
N SER A 242 -12.87 -6.94 21.86
CA SER A 242 -11.93 -7.87 21.23
C SER A 242 -11.10 -7.17 20.17
N LEU A 243 -9.82 -7.51 20.08
CA LEU A 243 -8.92 -7.11 19.01
C LEU A 243 -8.69 -8.29 18.06
N ARG A 244 -8.90 -8.06 16.77
CA ARG A 244 -8.71 -9.05 15.70
C ARG A 244 -7.86 -8.45 14.60
N VAL A 245 -6.74 -9.07 14.28
CA VAL A 245 -5.85 -8.64 13.18
C VAL A 245 -5.62 -9.81 12.24
N LYS A 246 -5.64 -9.54 10.94
CA LYS A 246 -5.39 -10.50 9.88
C LYS A 246 -4.80 -9.83 8.64
N TYR A 247 -4.32 -10.60 7.67
CA TYR A 247 -4.07 -10.04 6.35
C TYR A 247 -5.37 -9.79 5.57
N ILE A 248 -5.31 -8.87 4.61
CA ILE A 248 -6.47 -8.40 3.83
C ILE A 248 -6.95 -9.38 2.76
N ASP A 249 -6.05 -10.20 2.24
CA ASP A 249 -6.32 -11.27 1.28
C ASP A 249 -6.88 -12.55 1.91
N GLU A 250 -6.84 -12.65 3.24
CA GLU A 250 -7.47 -13.75 3.96
C GLU A 250 -8.99 -13.68 3.84
N VAL A 251 -9.50 -14.53 2.95
CA VAL A 251 -10.90 -14.91 2.91
C VAL A 251 -11.31 -15.32 4.32
N GLU A 252 -12.33 -14.68 4.89
CA GLU A 252 -12.98 -15.26 6.06
C GLU A 252 -13.63 -16.55 5.56
N GLU A 253 -13.00 -17.70 5.85
CA GLU A 253 -13.71 -18.96 5.85
C GLU A 253 -14.86 -18.82 6.83
N THR A 254 -16.02 -18.44 6.31
CA THR A 254 -17.27 -18.50 7.04
C THR A 254 -17.56 -19.97 7.25
N HIS A 255 -16.96 -20.56 8.28
CA HIS A 255 -17.48 -21.70 8.99
C HIS A 255 -18.85 -21.29 9.54
N ALA A 256 -19.84 -21.26 8.64
CA ALA A 256 -21.25 -21.25 8.98
C ALA A 256 -21.43 -22.41 9.95
N LYS A 257 -21.66 -22.07 11.22
CA LYS A 257 -21.59 -23.02 12.34
C LYS A 257 -22.51 -24.20 12.04
N LYS A 258 -21.95 -25.32 11.59
CA LYS A 258 -22.68 -26.56 11.36
C LYS A 258 -23.24 -27.02 12.70
N GLY A 259 -24.56 -26.89 12.82
CA GLY A 259 -25.41 -27.06 14.00
C GLY A 259 -24.82 -27.74 15.24
N PHE A 260 -24.79 -26.99 16.35
CA PHE A 260 -24.72 -27.51 17.72
C PHE A 260 -26.02 -28.23 18.17
N LEU A 261 -26.70 -28.94 17.26
CA LEU A 261 -28.02 -29.56 17.48
C LEU A 261 -28.14 -31.01 17.02
N SER A 262 -27.02 -31.71 16.75
CA SER A 262 -27.05 -33.13 16.33
C SER A 262 -26.85 -34.15 17.47
N ARG A 263 -27.04 -33.75 18.73
CA ARG A 263 -26.87 -34.62 19.91
C ARG A 263 -27.94 -34.38 21.00
N LEU A 264 -29.19 -34.62 20.64
CA LEU A 264 -30.26 -35.03 21.56
C LEU A 264 -31.36 -35.72 20.73
N PHE A 265 -31.85 -36.87 21.24
CA PHE A 265 -32.85 -37.76 20.61
C PHE A 265 -32.38 -38.53 19.36
N GLY A 266 -31.87 -39.74 19.58
CA GLY A 266 -31.30 -40.58 18.51
C GLY A 266 -31.19 -42.09 18.76
N LYS A 267 -31.80 -42.64 19.82
CA LYS A 267 -32.30 -44.02 20.03
C LYS A 267 -32.66 -44.23 21.50
#